data_AF-A0A819LL38-F1
#
_entry.id   AF-A0A819LL38-F1
#
_cell.length_a   1.000
_cell.length_b   1.000
_cell.length_c   1.000
_cell.angle_alpha   90.00
_cell.angle_beta   90.00
_cell.angle_gamma   90.00
#
_symmetry.space_group_name_H-M   'P 1'
#
loop_
_entity.id
_entity.type
_entity.pdbx_description
1 polymer ?
#
loop_
_entity_poly.entity_id
_entity_poly.type
_entity_poly.pdbx_seq_one_letter_code
_entity_poly.pdbx_strand_id
1 'polypeptide(L)'
;MSSSYISSLNDASKQITIYVGIPTLIAGVLGGLLNTIVFLSLRTFRESPCAFYLTIMSIVNVGQMITGLLARILTSGFNIDWSLTSLFYCKFRLYCFQ
;
A
#
# COMPACT_ATOMS: atom_id res chain seq x y z
N MET A 1 -17.43 -26.50 -18.29
CA MET A 1 -17.68 -26.63 -16.85
C MET A 1 -16.54 -26.08 -16.01
N SER A 2 -15.27 -26.24 -16.37
CA SER A 2 -14.12 -25.65 -15.66
C SER A 2 -14.08 -24.11 -15.70
N SER A 3 -14.49 -23.50 -16.82
CA SER A 3 -14.49 -22.04 -17.02
C SER A 3 -15.42 -21.27 -16.08
N SER A 4 -16.56 -21.84 -15.71
CA SER A 4 -17.52 -21.22 -14.78
C SER A 4 -17.00 -21.15 -13.34
N TYR A 5 -16.29 -22.19 -12.87
CA TYR A 5 -15.68 -22.17 -11.54
C TYR A 5 -14.55 -21.15 -11.43
N ILE A 6 -13.72 -21.02 -12.48
CA ILE A 6 -12.63 -20.04 -12.53
C ILE A 6 -13.17 -18.62 -12.47
N SER A 7 -14.29 -18.35 -13.15
CA SER A 7 -14.92 -17.02 -13.16
C SER A 7 -15.45 -16.63 -11.77
N SER A 8 -16.20 -17.53 -11.11
CA SER A 8 -16.71 -17.27 -9.76
C SER A 8 -15.60 -17.06 -8.72
N LEU A 9 -14.49 -17.78 -8.85
CA LEU A 9 -13.35 -17.66 -7.94
C LEU A 9 -12.59 -16.34 -8.16
N ASN A 10 -12.49 -15.88 -9.41
CA ASN A 10 -11.92 -14.58 -9.74
C ASN A 10 -12.78 -13.42 -9.23
N ASP A 11 -14.11 -13.53 -9.34
CA ASP A 11 -15.04 -12.53 -8.81
C ASP A 11 -14.99 -12.44 -7.29
N ALA A 12 -14.91 -13.58 -6.59
CA ALA A 12 -14.73 -13.63 -5.15
C ALA A 12 -13.39 -12.99 -4.72
N SER A 13 -12.29 -13.33 -5.40
CA SER A 13 -10.97 -12.75 -5.16
C SER A 13 -10.96 -11.22 -5.34
N LYS A 14 -11.64 -10.74 -6.39
CA LYS A 14 -11.80 -9.31 -6.67
C LYS A 14 -12.56 -8.59 -5.56
N GLN A 15 -13.69 -9.16 -5.11
CA GLN A 15 -14.49 -8.57 -4.03
C GLN A 15 -13.71 -8.52 -2.72
N ILE A 16 -12.99 -9.58 -2.36
CA ILE A 16 -12.15 -9.63 -1.15
C ILE A 16 -11.05 -8.56 -1.24
N THR A 17 -10.39 -8.44 -2.39
CA THR A 17 -9.32 -7.46 -2.59
C THR A 17 -9.81 -6.02 -2.43
N ILE A 18 -11.02 -5.71 -2.90
CA ILE A 18 -11.61 -4.38 -2.78
C ILE A 18 -12.08 -4.13 -1.33
N TYR A 19 -12.87 -5.05 -0.77
CA TYR A 19 -13.48 -4.89 0.56
C TYR A 19 -12.45 -4.90 1.69
N VAL A 20 -11.37 -5.68 1.57
CA VAL A 20 -10.29 -5.70 2.56
C VAL A 20 -9.23 -4.65 2.22
N GLY A 21 -8.89 -4.48 0.95
CA GLY A 21 -7.81 -3.59 0.53
C GLY A 21 -8.09 -2.12 0.83
N ILE A 22 -9.30 -1.62 0.56
CA ILE A 22 -9.66 -0.21 0.77
C ILE A 22 -9.58 0.20 2.26
N PRO A 23 -10.25 -0.48 3.21
CA PRO A 23 -10.17 -0.09 4.61
C PRO A 23 -8.76 -0.28 5.18
N THR A 24 -8.03 -1.31 4.75
CA THR A 24 -6.63 -1.51 5.16
C THR A 24 -5.75 -0.36 4.67
N LEU A 25 -5.96 0.15 3.46
CA LEU A 25 -5.23 1.32 2.94
C LEU A 25 -5.57 2.59 3.74
N ILE A 26 -6.86 2.84 4.01
CA ILE A 26 -7.30 4.01 4.79
C ILE A 26 -6.73 3.97 6.21
N ALA A 27 -6.86 2.84 6.90
CA ALA A 27 -6.37 2.66 8.25
C ALA A 27 -4.83 2.75 8.31
N GLY A 28 -4.13 2.16 7.33
CA GLY A 28 -2.67 2.19 7.24
C GLY A 28 -2.12 3.59 6.98
N VAL A 29 -2.74 4.37 6.08
CA VAL A 29 -2.35 5.76 5.81
C VAL A 29 -2.62 6.65 7.01
N LEU A 30 -3.80 6.55 7.63
CA LEU A 30 -4.14 7.31 8.83
C LEU A 30 -3.19 6.98 9.99
N GLY A 31 -2.96 5.68 10.25
CA GLY A 31 -2.05 5.23 11.30
C GLY A 31 -0.61 5.71 11.08
N GLY A 32 -0.10 5.62 9.85
CA GLY A 32 1.24 6.09 9.50
C GLY A 32 1.41 7.61 9.59
N LEU A 33 0.40 8.38 9.19
CA LEU A 33 0.38 9.84 9.35
C LEU A 33 0.38 10.24 10.83
N LEU A 34 -0.48 9.61 11.64
CA LEU A 34 -0.53 9.84 13.08
C LEU A 34 0.80 9.50 13.76
N ASN A 35 1.42 8.36 13.41
CA ASN A 35 2.72 7.98 13.95
C ASN A 35 3.81 9.03 13.63
N THR A 36 3.84 9.50 12.38
CA THR A 36 4.80 10.52 11.93
C THR A 36 4.58 11.85 12.67
N ILE A 37 3.33 12.26 12.87
CA ILE A 37 2.99 13.47 13.63
C ILE A 37 3.41 13.34 15.10
N VAL A 38 3.15 12.18 15.73
CA VAL A 38 3.53 11.92 17.12
C VAL A 38 5.05 11.96 17.31
N PHE A 39 5.81 11.30 16.42
CA PHE A 39 7.27 11.33 16.47
C PHE A 39 7.85 12.74 16.23
N LEU A 40 7.20 13.57 15.42
CA LEU A 40 7.64 14.94 15.16
C LEU A 40 7.25 15.91 16.30
N SER A 41 6.11 15.69 16.96
CA SER A 41 5.57 16.60 17.98
C SER A 41 6.22 16.40 19.36
N LEU A 42 6.64 15.18 19.71
CA LEU A 42 7.26 14.93 21.01
C LEU A 42 8.77 15.28 20.99
N ARG A 43 9.10 16.37 21.69
CA ARG A 43 10.47 16.88 21.86
C ARG A 43 11.44 15.85 22.46
N THR A 44 10.96 14.90 23.26
CA THR A 44 11.72 13.78 23.86
C THR A 44 12.30 12.81 22.82
N PHE A 45 11.66 12.68 21.64
CA PHE A 45 12.13 11.76 20.60
C PHE A 45 13.18 12.38 19.67
N ARG A 46 13.39 13.71 19.70
CA ARG A 46 14.40 14.39 18.86
C ARG A 46 15.85 14.13 19.26
N GLU A 47 16.09 13.69 20.49
CA GLU A 47 17.45 13.38 20.97
C GLU A 47 17.84 11.91 20.77
N SER A 48 16.87 11.05 20.43
CA SER A 48 17.09 9.62 20.22
C SER A 48 17.27 9.33 18.73
N PRO A 49 18.44 8.83 18.29
CA PRO A 49 18.63 8.42 16.89
C PRO A 49 17.66 7.30 16.47
N CYS A 50 17.19 6.49 17.43
CA CYS A 50 16.23 5.42 17.18
C CYS A 50 14.88 5.94 16.68
N ALA A 51 14.40 7.06 17.22
CA ALA A 51 13.11 7.63 16.82
C ALA A 51 13.11 8.11 15.37
N PHE A 52 14.24 8.63 14.90
CA PHE A 52 14.43 9.03 13.51
C PHE A 52 14.35 7.82 12.57
N TYR A 53 15.02 6.71 12.91
CA TYR A 53 14.91 5.47 12.14
C TYR A 53 13.49 4.92 12.10
N LEU A 54 12.78 4.93 13.24
CA LEU A 54 11.37 4.49 13.29
C LEU A 54 10.46 5.39 12.44
N THR A 55 10.74 6.70 12.39
CA THR A 55 10.00 7.65 11.54
C THR A 55 10.23 7.36 10.06
N ILE A 56 11.48 7.18 9.64
CA ILE A 56 11.81 6.81 8.24
C ILE A 56 11.17 5.48 7.88
N MET A 57 11.27 4.48 8.76
CA MET A 57 10.67 3.17 8.54
C MET A 57 9.15 3.26 8.40
N SER A 58 8.48 4.10 9.21
CA SER A 58 7.05 4.35 9.08
C SER A 58 6.70 5.02 7.75
N ILE A 59 7.47 6.01 7.30
CA ILE A 59 7.27 6.68 6.01
C ILE A 59 7.45 5.69 4.85
N VAL A 60 8.51 4.88 4.87
CA VAL A 60 8.77 3.86 3.86
C VAL A 60 7.66 2.81 3.85
N ASN A 61 7.19 2.36 5.01
CA ASN A 61 6.10 1.38 5.11
C ASN A 61 4.78 1.93 4.55
N VAL A 62 4.46 3.21 4.79
CA VAL A 62 3.29 3.87 4.18
C VAL A 62 3.46 4.00 2.66
N GLY A 63 4.64 4.43 2.20
CA GLY A 63 4.94 4.55 0.77
C GLY A 63 4.87 3.20 0.05
N GLN A 64 5.34 2.14 0.70
CA GLN A 64 5.14 0.77 0.24
C GLN A 64 3.64 0.47 0.20
N MET A 65 2.92 0.59 1.31
CA MET A 65 1.50 0.26 1.34
C MET A 65 0.68 0.97 0.25
N ILE A 66 0.98 2.24 -0.04
CA ILE A 66 0.42 2.98 -1.17
C ILE A 66 0.83 2.32 -2.49
N THR A 67 2.12 2.19 -2.81
CA THR A 67 2.54 1.73 -4.14
C THR A 67 2.27 0.24 -4.42
N GLY A 68 2.15 -0.60 -3.40
CA GLY A 68 1.87 -2.04 -3.55
C GLY A 68 0.38 -2.36 -3.47
N LEU A 69 -0.28 -1.91 -2.40
CA LEU A 69 -1.69 -2.25 -2.16
C LEU A 69 -2.61 -1.48 -3.12
N LEU A 70 -2.34 -0.18 -3.36
CA LEU A 70 -3.12 0.61 -4.33
C LEU A 70 -2.98 0.04 -5.74
N ALA A 71 -1.75 -0.32 -6.17
CA ALA A 71 -1.53 -0.95 -7.47
C ALA A 71 -2.36 -2.23 -7.64
N ARG A 72 -2.41 -3.06 -6.59
CA ARG A 72 -3.17 -4.32 -6.58
C ARG A 72 -4.68 -4.06 -6.63
N ILE A 73 -5.18 -3.07 -5.91
CA ILE A 73 -6.60 -2.68 -5.95
C ILE A 73 -6.97 -2.14 -7.34
N LEU A 74 -6.11 -1.34 -7.98
CA LEU A 74 -6.39 -0.83 -9.32
C LEU A 74 -6.34 -1.91 -10.40
N THR A 75 -5.34 -2.79 -10.37
CA THR A 75 -5.22 -3.87 -11.36
C THR A 75 -6.27 -4.96 -11.15
N SER A 76 -6.42 -5.50 -9.95
CA SER A 76 -7.39 -6.58 -9.68
C SER A 76 -8.83 -6.07 -9.55
N GLY A 77 -9.04 -4.88 -8.97
CA GLY A 77 -10.36 -4.32 -8.73
C GLY A 77 -10.93 -3.53 -9.91
N PHE A 78 -10.15 -2.66 -10.54
CA PHE A 78 -10.62 -1.78 -11.61
C PHE A 78 -10.16 -2.20 -13.00
N ASN A 79 -9.30 -3.21 -13.13
CA ASN A 79 -8.68 -3.63 -14.40
C ASN A 79 -7.90 -2.47 -15.08
N ILE A 80 -7.37 -1.55 -14.27
CA ILE A 80 -6.59 -0.40 -14.74
C ILE A 80 -5.11 -0.68 -14.44
N ASP A 81 -4.34 -0.92 -15.50
CA ASP A 81 -2.90 -1.17 -15.41
C ASP A 81 -2.09 0.13 -15.43
N TRP A 82 -1.80 0.68 -14.25
CA TRP A 82 -0.90 1.84 -14.12
C TRP A 82 0.54 1.57 -14.60
N SER A 83 0.94 0.29 -14.71
CA SER A 83 2.24 -0.09 -15.29
C SER A 83 2.32 0.16 -16.79
N LEU A 84 1.18 0.09 -17.50
CA LEU A 84 1.10 0.39 -18.93
C LEU A 84 1.03 1.91 -19.16
N THR A 85 0.40 2.66 -18.25
CA THR A 85 0.29 4.12 -18.36
C THR A 85 1.62 4.84 -18.06
N SER A 86 2.49 4.29 -17.21
CA SER A 86 3.77 4.93 -16.89
C SER A 86 4.93 3.96 -16.66
N LEU A 87 5.95 4.06 -17.52
CA LEU A 87 7.21 3.31 -17.41
C LEU A 87 7.94 3.57 -16.08
N PHE A 88 7.82 4.79 -15.55
CA PHE A 88 8.41 5.17 -14.27
C PHE A 88 7.80 4.36 -13.11
N TYR A 89 6.47 4.25 -13.05
CA TYR A 89 5.80 3.48 -12.01
C TYR A 89 6.09 1.98 -12.11
N CYS A 90 6.18 1.45 -13.33
CA CYS A 90 6.55 0.05 -13.56
C CYS A 90 7.95 -0.26 -13.01
N LYS A 91 8.95 0.57 -13.31
CA LYS A 91 10.31 0.42 -12.78
C LYS A 91 10.38 0.66 -11.28
N PHE A 92 9.74 1.72 -10.79
CA PHE A 92 9.72 2.04 -9.36
C PHE A 92 9.12 0.91 -8.52
N ARG A 93 8.03 0.30 -8.99
CA ARG A 93 7.42 -0.87 -8.36
C ARG A 93 8.36 -2.08 -8.34
N LEU A 94 9.08 -2.36 -9.42
CA LEU A 94 10.05 -3.47 -9.44
C LEU A 94 11.22 -3.26 -8.47
N TYR A 95 11.71 -2.02 -8.33
CA TYR A 95 12.88 -1.74 -7.49
C TYR A 95 12.56 -1.53 -6.00
N CYS A 96 11.41 -0.95 -5.66
CA CYS A 96 11.05 -0.66 -4.27
C CYS A 96 10.26 -1.77 -3.59
N PHE A 97 9.76 -2.74 -4.35
CA PHE A 97 8.77 -3.72 -3.89
C PHE A 97 9.13 -5.18 -4.17
N GLN A 98 10.16 -5.45 -4.98
CA GLN A 98 10.66 -6.79 -5.29
C GLN A 98 12.15 -6.90 -4.99
#